data_AF-A0A7Y5WQS3-F1
#
_entry.id   AF-A0A7Y5WQS3-F1
#
_cell.length_a   1.000
_cell.length_b   1.000
_cell.length_c   1.000
_cell.angle_alpha   90.00
_cell.angle_beta   90.00
_cell.angle_gamma   90.00
#
_symmetry.space_group_name_H-M   'P 1'
#
loop_
_entity.id
_entity.type
_entity.pdbx_description
1 polymer ?
#
loop_
_entity_poly.entity_id
_entity_poly.type
_entity_poly.pdbx_seq_one_letter_code
_entity_poly.pdbx_strand_id
1 'polypeptide(L)'
;MPRFASHVLGSLLAAFAIAACARSDATPAARTASAGVVAARAGAGMAGKLTDSVSTAADRGRIRGAESAPVWLVEVSDFQCPYCKQWHDQSFAIIDREYVQTGKVRLAYLNYPLSSMHRNARAAAEAAMCASVQNRFWALHESLFEAQSRWSEADNPIPTFDSLAVAAGVS
;
A
#
# COMPACT_ATOMS: atom_id res chain seq x y z
N MET A 1 -14.36 -46.79 30.21
CA MET A 1 -14.49 -46.65 31.67
C MET A 1 -13.77 -45.37 32.11
N PRO A 2 -14.35 -44.60 33.03
CA PRO A 2 -14.09 -43.16 33.22
C PRO A 2 -13.17 -42.87 34.42
N ARG A 3 -12.66 -41.63 34.52
CA ARG A 3 -12.49 -40.80 35.76
C ARG A 3 -11.80 -39.47 35.40
N PHE A 4 -12.48 -38.32 35.50
CA PHE A 4 -12.53 -37.39 36.66
C PHE A 4 -11.12 -36.90 37.06
N ALA A 5 -10.77 -35.62 37.21
CA ALA A 5 -11.46 -34.44 37.75
C ALA A 5 -10.71 -33.17 37.26
N SER A 6 -11.39 -32.08 36.88
CA SER A 6 -11.85 -30.97 37.74
C SER A 6 -10.82 -30.49 38.78
N HIS A 7 -10.10 -29.41 38.45
CA HIS A 7 -9.60 -28.46 39.45
C HIS A 7 -10.02 -27.03 39.08
N VAL A 8 -11.02 -26.58 39.82
CA VAL A 8 -11.34 -25.20 40.15
C VAL A 8 -10.29 -24.71 41.16
N LEU A 9 -9.86 -23.45 41.07
CA LEU A 9 -9.33 -22.53 42.12
C LEU A 9 -8.32 -21.58 41.43
N GLY A 10 -8.37 -20.27 41.52
CA GLY A 10 -9.21 -19.37 42.30
C GLY A 10 -8.89 -17.93 41.92
N SER A 11 -9.92 -17.09 41.92
CA SER A 11 -9.82 -15.65 41.80
C SER A 11 -9.12 -15.06 43.01
N LEU A 12 -8.09 -14.24 42.80
CA LEU A 12 -7.58 -13.30 43.80
C LEU A 12 -7.68 -11.88 43.24
N LEU A 13 -8.79 -11.25 43.61
CA LEU A 13 -8.97 -9.80 43.61
C LEU A 13 -7.97 -9.19 44.59
N ALA A 14 -7.06 -8.33 44.10
CA ALA A 14 -6.33 -7.40 44.95
C ALA A 14 -6.98 -6.01 44.80
N ALA A 15 -7.76 -5.65 45.81
CA ALA A 15 -8.40 -4.36 45.98
C ALA A 15 -7.50 -3.41 46.78
N PHE A 16 -7.41 -2.17 46.29
CA PHE A 16 -7.33 -0.91 47.04
C PHE A 16 -6.14 -0.61 47.98
N ALA A 17 -5.38 0.41 47.61
CA ALA A 17 -4.90 1.43 48.53
C ALA A 17 -5.06 2.82 47.89
N ILE A 18 -6.11 3.53 48.30
CA ILE A 18 -6.31 4.96 48.01
C ILE A 18 -5.34 5.74 48.89
N ALA A 19 -4.35 6.40 48.28
CA ALA A 19 -3.61 7.47 48.95
C ALA A 19 -4.41 8.76 48.84
N ALA A 20 -5.06 9.14 49.93
CA ALA A 20 -5.69 10.44 50.11
C ALA A 20 -4.63 11.48 50.48
N CYS A 21 -4.44 12.49 49.64
CA CYS A 21 -3.81 13.75 50.04
C CYS A 21 -4.91 14.82 50.09
N ALA A 22 -5.04 15.43 51.27
CA ALA A 22 -6.04 16.45 51.55
C ALA A 22 -5.62 17.83 50.99
N ARG A 23 -6.60 18.44 50.30
CA ARG A 23 -6.98 19.86 50.19
C ARG A 23 -5.91 20.95 50.07
N SER A 24 -6.03 21.71 48.98
CA SER A 24 -5.95 23.18 49.00
C SER A 24 -7.04 23.74 48.11
N ASP A 25 -8.00 24.45 48.73
CA ASP A 25 -9.01 25.25 48.04
C ASP A 25 -8.34 26.45 47.37
N ALA A 26 -8.40 26.50 46.04
CA ALA A 26 -8.03 27.68 45.27
C ALA A 26 -9.14 27.97 44.25
N THR A 27 -9.96 28.96 44.58
CA THR A 27 -10.98 29.55 43.70
C THR A 27 -10.30 30.20 42.49
N PRO A 28 -10.57 29.76 41.24
CA PRO A 28 -10.10 30.49 40.07
C PRO A 28 -11.09 31.63 39.77
N ALA A 29 -10.62 32.87 39.90
CA ALA A 29 -11.31 34.03 39.36
C ALA A 29 -11.40 33.90 37.83
N ALA A 30 -12.62 33.85 37.31
CA ALA A 30 -12.89 33.81 35.88
C ALA A 30 -12.36 35.08 35.21
N ARG A 31 -11.34 34.94 34.37
CA ARG A 31 -10.98 35.93 33.35
C ARG A 31 -11.74 35.59 32.08
N THR A 32 -12.73 36.40 31.72
CA THR A 32 -13.39 36.37 30.41
C THR A 32 -12.40 36.82 29.34
N ALA A 33 -11.78 35.86 28.67
CA ALA A 33 -11.10 36.09 27.40
C ALA A 33 -12.18 36.10 26.29
N SER A 34 -12.32 37.21 25.59
CA SER A 34 -13.16 37.30 24.39
C SER A 34 -12.58 36.37 23.32
N ALA A 35 -13.30 35.29 23.02
CA ALA A 35 -13.01 34.42 21.88
C ALA A 35 -13.28 35.18 20.58
N GLY A 36 -12.25 35.85 20.06
CA GLY A 36 -12.23 36.27 18.66
C GLY A 36 -12.10 35.02 17.79
N VAL A 37 -13.21 34.52 17.26
CA VAL A 37 -13.18 33.49 16.22
C VAL A 37 -12.65 34.14 14.96
N VAL A 38 -11.34 34.06 14.75
CA VAL A 38 -10.75 34.29 13.44
C VAL A 38 -11.12 33.07 12.61
N ALA A 39 -12.20 33.18 11.84
CA ALA A 39 -12.52 32.21 10.81
C ALA A 39 -11.35 32.18 9.83
N ALA A 40 -10.49 31.17 9.96
CA ALA A 40 -9.50 30.85 8.95
C ALA A 40 -10.28 30.52 7.67
N ARG A 41 -10.32 31.48 6.74
CA ARG A 41 -10.72 31.18 5.37
C ARG A 41 -9.75 30.13 4.88
N ALA A 42 -10.23 28.91 4.67
CA ALA A 42 -9.55 27.94 3.84
C ALA A 42 -9.36 28.60 2.47
N GLY A 43 -8.16 29.14 2.25
CA GLY A 43 -7.77 29.63 0.95
C GLY A 43 -7.85 28.44 0.00
N ALA A 44 -8.78 28.50 -0.95
CA ALA A 44 -8.64 27.80 -2.22
C ALA A 44 -7.35 28.31 -2.87
N GLY A 45 -6.23 27.70 -2.50
CA GLY A 45 -4.92 28.31 -2.69
C GLY A 45 -3.79 27.34 -2.44
N MET A 46 -3.90 26.12 -3.00
CA MET A 46 -2.75 25.44 -3.59
C MET A 46 -3.20 24.30 -4.52
N ALA A 47 -4.13 24.55 -5.44
CA ALA A 47 -4.21 23.77 -6.67
C ALA A 47 -3.06 24.16 -7.61
N GLY A 48 -1.84 24.21 -7.07
CA GLY A 48 -0.63 24.31 -7.86
C GLY A 48 -0.41 22.94 -8.47
N LYS A 49 -0.27 22.89 -9.79
CA LYS A 49 0.07 21.70 -10.56
C LYS A 49 1.42 21.16 -10.07
N LEU A 50 1.39 20.37 -8.99
CA LEU A 50 2.43 19.42 -8.69
C LEU A 50 2.47 18.51 -9.92
N THR A 51 3.47 18.72 -10.77
CA THR A 51 4.09 17.59 -11.45
C THR A 51 4.67 16.73 -10.32
N ASP A 52 3.79 16.00 -9.64
CA ASP A 52 4.07 15.28 -8.40
C ASP A 52 5.19 14.30 -8.70
N SER A 53 6.22 14.25 -7.85
CA SER A 53 7.41 13.42 -8.06
C SER A 53 7.04 11.96 -8.32
N VAL A 54 5.94 11.50 -7.73
CA VAL A 54 5.31 10.20 -7.97
C VAL A 54 4.86 10.04 -9.41
N SER A 55 4.20 11.04 -9.99
CA SER A 55 3.75 11.00 -11.39
C SER A 55 4.92 10.96 -12.37
N THR A 56 6.04 11.61 -12.03
CA THR A 56 7.28 11.54 -12.82
C THR A 56 7.98 10.19 -12.65
N ALA A 57 8.05 9.65 -11.43
CA ALA A 57 8.72 8.38 -11.16
C ALA A 57 7.97 7.17 -11.73
N ALA A 58 6.64 7.21 -11.75
CA ALA A 58 5.79 6.13 -12.26
C ALA A 58 5.50 6.24 -13.76
N ASP A 59 5.64 7.42 -14.36
CA ASP A 59 5.09 7.73 -15.68
C ASP A 59 3.57 7.46 -15.77
N ARG A 60 2.91 7.93 -16.83
CA ARG A 60 1.45 7.77 -16.96
C ARG A 60 1.00 6.30 -17.10
N GLY A 61 1.81 5.47 -17.75
CA GLY A 61 1.46 4.07 -18.06
C GLY A 61 1.38 3.15 -16.83
N ARG A 62 1.99 3.54 -15.70
CA ARG A 62 2.03 2.75 -14.45
C ARG A 62 1.24 3.42 -13.33
N ILE A 63 0.33 4.31 -13.69
CA ILE A 63 -0.61 4.94 -12.77
C ILE A 63 -2.03 4.47 -13.13
N ARG A 64 -2.81 4.09 -12.13
CA ARG A 64 -4.22 3.70 -12.29
C ARG A 64 -5.11 4.37 -11.23
N GLY A 65 -6.39 4.50 -11.55
CA GLY A 65 -7.37 5.22 -10.73
C GLY A 65 -7.65 6.63 -11.25
N ALA A 66 -8.63 7.31 -10.65
CA ALA A 66 -9.06 8.64 -11.05
C ALA A 66 -7.96 9.69 -10.80
N GLU A 67 -7.75 10.62 -11.73
CA GLU A 67 -6.80 11.74 -11.56
C GLU A 67 -7.17 12.63 -10.36
N SER A 68 -8.46 12.67 -10.01
CA SER A 68 -9.00 13.44 -8.88
C SER A 68 -9.00 12.69 -7.55
N ALA A 69 -8.51 11.45 -7.50
CA ALA A 69 -8.52 10.69 -6.24
C ALA A 69 -7.64 11.40 -5.19
N PRO A 70 -8.13 11.57 -3.94
CA PRO A 70 -7.48 12.43 -2.96
C PRO A 70 -6.25 11.81 -2.30
N VAL A 71 -6.02 10.50 -2.47
CA VAL A 71 -4.93 9.75 -1.83
C VAL A 71 -4.08 9.05 -2.87
N TRP A 72 -2.76 9.14 -2.72
CA TRP A 72 -1.81 8.31 -3.46
C TRP A 72 -1.45 7.05 -2.68
N LEU A 73 -1.43 5.93 -3.39
CA LEU A 73 -0.72 4.72 -2.97
C LEU A 73 0.44 4.52 -3.94
N VAL A 74 1.66 4.42 -3.43
CA VAL A 74 2.84 4.12 -4.23
C VAL A 74 3.32 2.73 -3.87
N GLU A 75 3.18 1.80 -4.80
CA GLU A 75 3.72 0.47 -4.68
C GLU A 75 5.14 0.47 -5.25
N VAL A 76 6.11 0.10 -4.42
CA VAL A 76 7.50 -0.13 -4.83
C VAL A 76 7.74 -1.62 -4.76
N SER A 77 8.00 -2.26 -5.90
CA SER A 77 7.84 -3.71 -6.01
C SER A 77 8.83 -4.36 -6.98
N ASP A 78 9.07 -5.65 -6.75
CA ASP A 78 9.96 -6.52 -7.51
C ASP A 78 9.16 -7.73 -7.98
N PHE A 79 9.05 -7.90 -9.29
CA PHE A 79 8.26 -8.97 -9.89
C PHE A 79 8.70 -10.38 -9.50
N GLN A 80 9.95 -10.59 -9.09
CA GLN A 80 10.47 -11.91 -8.68
C GLN A 80 10.35 -12.14 -7.17
N CYS A 81 10.16 -11.08 -6.38
CA CYS A 81 10.08 -11.21 -4.93
C CYS A 81 8.82 -12.01 -4.51
N PRO A 82 8.98 -13.05 -3.67
CA PRO A 82 7.83 -13.85 -3.22
C PRO A 82 6.87 -13.07 -2.32
N TYR A 83 7.35 -12.09 -1.55
CA TYR A 83 6.48 -11.23 -0.74
C TYR A 83 5.72 -10.20 -1.58
N CYS A 84 6.33 -9.70 -2.66
CA CYS A 84 5.64 -8.85 -3.63
C CYS A 84 4.52 -9.63 -4.33
N LYS A 85 4.79 -10.89 -4.72
CA LYS A 85 3.74 -11.80 -5.21
C LYS A 85 2.64 -12.04 -4.19
N GLN A 86 2.99 -12.30 -2.93
CA GLN A 86 1.98 -12.47 -1.89
C GLN A 86 1.09 -11.23 -1.76
N TRP A 87 1.69 -10.03 -1.77
CA TRP A 87 0.93 -8.78 -1.73
C TRP A 87 0.02 -8.63 -2.96
N HIS A 88 0.53 -8.97 -4.15
CA HIS A 88 -0.25 -8.98 -5.39
C HIS A 88 -1.48 -9.90 -5.26
N ASP A 89 -1.25 -11.15 -4.89
CA ASP A 89 -2.29 -12.17 -4.83
C ASP A 89 -3.35 -11.89 -3.73
N GLN A 90 -2.95 -11.25 -2.62
CA GLN A 90 -3.81 -11.11 -1.44
C GLN A 90 -4.37 -9.69 -1.23
N SER A 91 -3.60 -8.66 -1.56
CA SER A 91 -3.92 -7.26 -1.23
C SER A 91 -4.29 -6.44 -2.46
N PHE A 92 -3.57 -6.59 -3.57
CA PHE A 92 -3.74 -5.75 -4.75
C PHE A 92 -5.18 -5.80 -5.30
N ALA A 93 -5.75 -7.00 -5.45
CA ALA A 93 -7.11 -7.15 -5.98
C ALA A 93 -8.18 -6.44 -5.11
N ILE A 94 -8.01 -6.44 -3.79
CA ILE A 94 -8.91 -5.75 -2.85
C ILE A 94 -8.71 -4.24 -2.97
N ILE A 95 -7.45 -3.78 -2.93
CA ILE A 95 -7.09 -2.37 -3.05
C ILE A 95 -7.63 -1.79 -4.36
N ASP A 96 -7.44 -2.51 -5.46
CA ASP A 96 -7.89 -2.07 -6.76
C ASP A 96 -9.41 -1.91 -6.81
N ARG A 97 -10.13 -2.98 -6.46
CA ARG A 97 -11.60 -3.00 -6.51
C ARG A 97 -12.22 -1.96 -5.58
N GLU A 98 -11.76 -1.86 -4.34
CA GLU A 98 -12.46 -1.10 -3.29
C GLU A 98 -12.01 0.36 -3.20
N TYR A 99 -10.82 0.69 -3.70
CA TYR A 99 -10.22 2.02 -3.53
C TYR A 99 -9.81 2.67 -4.85
N VAL A 100 -9.15 1.93 -5.76
CA VAL A 100 -8.68 2.51 -7.03
C VAL A 100 -9.87 2.73 -7.98
N GLN A 101 -10.66 1.69 -8.23
CA GLN A 101 -11.81 1.74 -9.13
C GLN A 101 -12.94 2.63 -8.58
N THR A 102 -13.02 2.82 -7.27
CA THR A 102 -13.99 3.71 -6.62
C THR A 102 -13.53 5.16 -6.52
N GLY A 103 -12.35 5.49 -7.06
CA GLY A 103 -11.81 6.85 -7.10
C GLY A 103 -11.32 7.38 -5.75
N LYS A 104 -11.15 6.52 -4.74
CA LYS A 104 -10.61 6.90 -3.43
C LYS A 104 -9.09 6.99 -3.44
N VAL A 105 -8.43 6.13 -4.24
CA VAL A 105 -6.98 6.02 -4.33
C VAL A 105 -6.53 6.12 -5.79
N ARG A 106 -5.43 6.84 -6.01
CA ARG A 106 -4.62 6.75 -7.22
C ARG A 106 -3.39 5.92 -6.92
N LEU A 107 -3.20 4.84 -7.66
CA LEU A 107 -2.11 3.88 -7.44
C LEU A 107 -1.02 4.10 -8.49
N ALA A 108 0.22 4.27 -8.03
CA ALA A 108 1.43 4.29 -8.84
C ALA A 108 2.28 3.05 -8.56
N TYR A 109 2.82 2.42 -9.60
CA TYR A 109 3.79 1.32 -9.47
C TYR A 109 5.20 1.76 -9.83
N LEU A 110 6.16 1.50 -8.96
CA LEU A 110 7.59 1.74 -9.14
C LEU A 110 8.37 0.43 -9.11
N ASN A 111 9.10 0.14 -10.18
CA ASN A 111 10.00 -1.01 -10.25
C ASN A 111 11.18 -0.83 -9.27
N TYR A 112 11.45 -1.87 -8.48
CA TYR A 112 12.61 -1.93 -7.59
C TYR A 112 13.26 -3.32 -7.62
N PRO A 113 13.89 -3.70 -8.75
CA PRO A 113 14.47 -5.02 -8.91
C PRO A 113 15.69 -5.21 -8.00
N LEU A 114 15.61 -6.17 -7.08
CA LEU A 114 16.68 -6.52 -6.15
C LEU A 114 17.67 -7.47 -6.83
N SER A 115 18.41 -6.99 -7.82
CA SER A 115 19.25 -7.83 -8.71
C SER A 115 20.31 -8.67 -7.99
N SER A 116 20.71 -8.32 -6.77
CA SER A 116 21.64 -9.11 -5.96
C SER A 116 21.01 -10.39 -5.37
N MET A 117 19.68 -10.44 -5.26
CA MET A 117 18.93 -11.56 -4.69
C MET A 117 18.01 -12.23 -5.71
N HIS A 118 17.52 -11.45 -6.67
CA HIS A 118 16.53 -11.85 -7.65
C HIS A 118 17.09 -11.65 -9.07
N ARG A 119 17.75 -12.70 -9.61
CA ARG A 119 18.49 -12.64 -10.88
C ARG A 119 17.65 -12.25 -12.10
N ASN A 120 16.35 -12.57 -12.09
CA ASN A 120 15.41 -12.34 -13.17
C ASN A 120 14.54 -11.09 -12.96
N ALA A 121 14.60 -10.45 -11.78
CA ALA A 121 13.80 -9.28 -11.43
C ALA A 121 13.99 -8.12 -12.40
N ARG A 122 15.25 -7.85 -12.79
CA ARG A 122 15.57 -6.75 -13.70
C ARG A 122 14.96 -6.97 -15.07
N ALA A 123 15.11 -8.17 -15.63
CA ALA A 123 14.53 -8.51 -16.94
C ALA A 123 13.00 -8.47 -16.92
N ALA A 124 12.35 -8.91 -15.84
CA ALA A 124 10.90 -8.78 -15.66
C ALA A 124 10.45 -7.30 -15.61
N ALA A 125 11.17 -6.46 -14.87
CA ALA A 125 10.91 -5.02 -14.81
C ALA A 125 11.09 -4.34 -16.17
N GLU A 126 12.13 -4.70 -16.93
CA GLU A 126 12.37 -4.21 -18.29
C GLU A 126 11.23 -4.62 -19.24
N ALA A 127 10.77 -5.88 -19.20
CA ALA A 127 9.63 -6.33 -19.97
C ALA A 127 8.35 -5.53 -19.65
N ALA A 128 8.07 -5.31 -18.36
CA ALA A 128 6.94 -4.49 -17.92
C ALA A 128 7.06 -3.04 -18.42
N MET A 129 8.26 -2.45 -18.41
CA MET A 129 8.50 -1.10 -18.95
C MET A 129 8.28 -1.05 -20.47
N CYS A 130 8.69 -2.06 -21.23
CA CYS A 130 8.38 -2.15 -22.66
C CYS A 130 6.86 -2.18 -22.90
N ALA A 131 6.10 -2.93 -22.10
CA ALA A 131 4.65 -2.96 -22.18
C ALA A 131 4.01 -1.60 -21.79
N SER A 132 4.63 -0.85 -20.87
CA SER A 132 4.16 0.47 -20.45
C SER A 132 4.11 1.48 -21.61
N VAL A 133 5.09 1.44 -22.51
CA VAL A 133 5.12 2.30 -23.71
C VAL A 133 3.88 2.09 -24.60
N GLN A 134 3.27 0.90 -24.53
CA GLN A 134 2.08 0.52 -25.30
C GLN A 134 0.77 0.59 -24.48
N ASN A 135 0.79 1.19 -23.29
CA ASN A 135 -0.34 1.21 -22.33
C ASN A 135 -0.80 -0.21 -21.91
N ARG A 136 0.13 -1.18 -21.90
CA ARG A 136 -0.11 -2.57 -21.51
C ARG A 136 0.62 -2.97 -20.23
N PHE A 137 1.18 -2.00 -19.50
CA PHE A 137 1.90 -2.26 -18.24
C PHE A 137 1.09 -3.16 -17.30
N TRP A 138 -0.15 -2.78 -16.97
CA TRP A 138 -0.96 -3.52 -16.00
C TRP A 138 -1.34 -4.92 -16.47
N ALA A 139 -1.53 -5.13 -17.78
CA ALA A 139 -1.80 -6.45 -18.33
C ALA A 139 -0.59 -7.38 -18.20
N LEU A 140 0.62 -6.87 -18.49
CA LEU A 140 1.84 -7.64 -18.31
C LEU A 140 2.22 -7.79 -16.83
N HIS A 141 1.95 -6.78 -16.00
CA HIS A 141 2.16 -6.82 -14.55
C HIS A 141 1.43 -7.99 -13.90
N GLU A 142 0.12 -8.14 -14.17
CA GLU A 142 -0.67 -9.30 -13.73
C GLU A 142 -0.03 -10.60 -14.21
N SER A 143 0.24 -10.68 -15.51
CA SER A 143 0.79 -11.88 -16.16
C SER A 143 2.15 -12.32 -15.56
N LEU A 144 3.02 -11.35 -15.21
CA LEU A 144 4.31 -11.61 -14.58
C LEU A 144 4.13 -12.20 -13.17
N PHE A 145 3.26 -11.64 -12.35
CA PHE A 145 3.00 -12.12 -10.99
C PHE A 145 2.25 -13.46 -10.96
N GLU A 146 1.26 -13.65 -11.83
CA GLU A 146 0.54 -14.92 -11.97
C GLU A 146 1.47 -16.05 -12.39
N ALA A 147 2.39 -15.77 -13.34
CA ALA A 147 3.32 -16.75 -13.87
C ALA A 147 4.65 -16.84 -13.10
N GLN A 148 4.84 -16.15 -11.96
CA GLN A 148 6.13 -16.01 -11.28
C GLN A 148 6.86 -17.35 -11.08
N SER A 149 6.14 -18.39 -10.67
CA SER A 149 6.70 -19.73 -10.44
C SER A 149 7.28 -20.38 -11.71
N ARG A 150 6.84 -19.96 -12.90
CA ARG A 150 7.32 -20.49 -14.20
C ARG A 150 8.66 -19.88 -14.62
N TRP A 151 9.02 -18.71 -14.13
CA TRP A 151 10.18 -17.96 -14.62
C TRP A 151 11.16 -17.51 -13.54
N SER A 152 10.80 -17.50 -12.25
CA SER A 152 11.68 -17.07 -11.16
C SER A 152 13.02 -17.81 -11.19
N GLU A 153 12.98 -19.13 -11.28
CA GLU A 153 14.18 -19.97 -11.23
C GLU A 153 14.76 -20.28 -12.62
N ALA A 154 14.14 -19.82 -13.72
CA ALA A 154 14.60 -20.10 -15.08
C ALA A 154 15.95 -19.44 -15.40
N ASP A 155 16.89 -20.20 -15.98
CA ASP A 155 18.19 -19.68 -16.43
C ASP A 155 18.07 -18.60 -17.50
N ASN A 156 17.08 -18.73 -18.36
CA ASN A 156 16.71 -17.72 -19.33
C ASN A 156 15.19 -17.49 -19.26
N PRO A 157 14.71 -16.41 -18.63
CA PRO A 157 13.29 -16.13 -18.52
C PRO A 157 12.71 -15.43 -19.75
N ILE A 158 13.55 -14.97 -20.69
CA ILE A 158 13.14 -14.11 -21.82
C ILE A 158 12.03 -14.74 -22.67
N PRO A 159 12.11 -16.03 -23.10
CA PRO A 159 11.03 -16.62 -23.89
C PRO A 159 9.69 -16.66 -23.16
N THR A 160 9.71 -16.81 -21.83
CA THR A 160 8.50 -16.74 -21.02
C THR A 160 7.97 -15.31 -21.00
N PHE A 161 8.81 -14.30 -20.83
CA PHE A 161 8.40 -12.90 -20.86
C PHE A 161 7.82 -12.49 -22.21
N ASP A 162 8.42 -12.93 -23.33
CA ASP A 162 7.88 -12.68 -24.67
C ASP A 162 6.48 -13.30 -24.83
N SER A 163 6.31 -14.55 -24.39
CA SER A 163 5.00 -15.21 -24.42
C SER A 163 3.96 -14.50 -23.56
N LEU A 164 4.33 -14.03 -22.37
CA LEU A 164 3.43 -13.26 -21.49
C LEU A 164 3.12 -11.89 -22.08
N ALA A 165 4.10 -11.23 -22.71
CA ALA A 165 3.91 -9.94 -23.36
C ALA A 165 2.93 -10.03 -24.53
N VAL A 166 3.07 -11.03 -25.40
CA VAL A 166 2.11 -11.28 -26.49
C VAL A 166 0.71 -11.57 -25.93
N ALA A 167 0.61 -12.40 -24.89
CA ALA A 167 -0.68 -12.67 -24.24
C ALA A 167 -1.31 -11.41 -23.61
N ALA A 168 -0.49 -10.49 -23.11
CA ALA A 168 -0.90 -9.19 -22.60
C ALA A 168 -1.20 -8.15 -23.70
N GLY A 169 -1.07 -8.53 -24.98
CA GLY A 169 -1.34 -7.66 -26.13
C GLY A 169 -0.24 -6.63 -26.40
N VAL A 170 1.01 -6.95 -26.06
CA VAL A 170 2.22 -6.20 -26.41
C VAL A 170 2.75 -6.75 -27.73
N SER A 171 3.12 -5.86 -28.66
CA SER A 171 3.64 -6.21 -30.00
C SER A 171 4.99 -5.57 -30.30
#